data_AF-A0AAV3RJ94-F1
#
_entry.id   AF-A0AAV3RJ94-F1
#
_cell.length_a   1.000
_cell.length_b   1.000
_cell.length_c   1.000
_cell.angle_alpha   90.00
_cell.angle_beta   90.00
_cell.angle_gamma   90.00
#
_symmetry.space_group_name_H-M   'P 1'
#
loop_
_entity.id
_entity.type
_entity.pdbx_description
1 polymer ?
#
loop_
_entity_poly.entity_id
_entity_poly.type
_entity_poly.pdbx_seq_one_letter_code
_entity_poly.pdbx_strand_id
1 'polypeptide(L)'
;MNDIQRLDANAHLGLSERPAKHWSRSHFRCAVKCDILLNNICETLNKQILVAREKLLEDNKSNATAYSKVWNYGNEFEVYHANVKGCKYKCQKPEDLVDDY
;
A
#
# COMPACT_ATOMS: atom_id res chain seq x y z
N MET A 1 -20.89 16.29 37.97
CA MET A 1 -20.35 16.92 39.20
C MET A 1 -21.22 16.60 40.40
N ASN A 2 -22.55 16.73 40.29
CA ASN A 2 -23.50 16.37 41.35
C ASN A 2 -23.40 14.90 41.82
N ASP A 3 -22.98 13.99 40.95
CA ASP A 3 -22.80 12.57 41.31
C ASP A 3 -21.66 12.37 42.32
N ILE A 4 -20.55 13.12 42.19
CA ILE A 4 -19.44 13.07 43.15
C ILE A 4 -19.87 13.67 44.48
N GLN A 5 -20.66 14.75 44.45
CA GLN A 5 -21.21 15.36 45.67
C GLN A 5 -22.11 14.41 46.45
N ARG A 6 -22.89 13.58 45.76
CA ARG A 6 -23.76 12.56 46.35
C ARG A 6 -22.98 11.38 46.95
N LEU A 7 -21.80 11.08 46.40
CA LEU A 7 -20.93 10.01 46.89
C LEU A 7 -20.07 10.47 48.06
N ASP A 8 -19.47 11.67 47.97
CA ASP A 8 -18.63 12.25 49.00
C ASP A 8 -18.57 13.79 48.86
N ALA A 9 -19.14 14.49 49.84
CA ALA A 9 -19.18 15.95 49.88
C ALA A 9 -17.78 16.58 50.08
N ASN A 10 -16.88 15.93 50.83
CA ASN A 10 -15.54 16.45 51.08
C ASN A 10 -14.65 16.29 49.85
N ALA A 11 -14.74 15.14 49.16
CA ALA A 11 -14.06 14.94 47.90
C ALA A 11 -14.54 15.93 46.83
N HIS A 12 -15.86 16.18 46.76
CA HIS A 12 -16.44 17.18 45.87
C HIS A 12 -15.91 18.59 46.16
N LEU A 13 -15.83 18.99 47.43
CA LEU A 13 -15.29 20.30 47.81
C LEU A 13 -13.82 20.44 47.37
N GLY A 14 -12.99 19.44 47.68
CA GLY A 14 -11.57 19.45 47.32
C GLY A 14 -11.31 19.45 45.81
N LEU A 15 -12.19 18.82 45.01
CA LEU A 15 -12.15 18.88 43.55
C LEU A 15 -12.67 20.23 43.01
N SER A 16 -13.68 20.82 43.66
CA SER A 16 -14.23 22.13 43.27
C SER A 16 -13.22 23.26 43.44
N GLU A 17 -12.34 23.15 44.44
CA GLU A 17 -11.26 24.11 44.68
C GLU A 17 -10.12 24.02 43.63
N ARG A 18 -10.00 22.89 42.92
CA ARG A 18 -8.94 22.64 41.95
C ARG A 18 -9.43 22.88 40.52
N PRO A 19 -8.62 23.51 39.64
CA PRO A 19 -9.01 23.66 38.24
C PRO A 19 -9.32 22.33 37.55
N ALA A 20 -10.45 22.25 36.84
CA ALA A 20 -10.94 21.02 36.21
C ALA A 20 -9.94 20.39 35.24
N LYS A 21 -9.03 21.19 34.66
CA LYS A 21 -7.91 20.70 33.82
C LYS A 21 -6.97 19.71 34.50
N HIS A 22 -6.98 19.60 35.82
CA HIS A 22 -6.10 18.70 36.57
C HIS A 22 -6.76 17.36 36.95
N TRP A 23 -8.08 17.29 36.94
CA TRP A 23 -8.80 16.12 37.48
C TRP A 23 -9.95 15.65 36.59
N SER A 24 -10.41 16.47 35.64
CA SER A 24 -11.44 16.08 34.68
C SER A 24 -10.84 15.83 33.30
N ARG A 25 -11.04 14.62 32.81
CA ARG A 25 -10.62 14.20 31.46
C ARG A 25 -11.28 15.03 30.35
N SER A 26 -12.46 15.60 30.57
CA SER A 26 -13.13 16.47 29.59
C SER A 26 -12.38 17.79 29.33
N HIS A 27 -11.51 18.19 30.26
CA HIS A 27 -10.66 19.38 30.13
C HIS A 27 -9.25 19.05 29.62
N PHE A 28 -8.94 17.78 29.39
CA PHE A 28 -7.68 17.40 28.76
C PHE A 28 -7.75 17.74 27.27
N ARG A 29 -6.69 18.37 26.76
CA ARG A 29 -6.59 18.67 25.33
C ARG A 29 -6.47 17.35 24.57
N CYS A 30 -7.46 17.03 23.75
CA CYS A 30 -7.45 15.81 22.94
C CYS A 30 -6.35 15.81 21.87
N ALA A 31 -5.86 17.00 21.51
CA ALA A 31 -4.71 17.15 20.63
C ALA A 31 -3.41 16.98 21.43
N VAL A 32 -2.85 15.79 21.43
CA VAL A 32 -1.45 15.57 21.82
C VAL A 32 -0.58 16.26 20.77
N LYS A 33 -0.13 17.49 21.05
CA LYS A 33 0.95 18.13 20.28
C LYS A 33 2.27 17.47 20.68
N CYS A 34 2.53 16.28 20.14
CA CYS A 34 3.85 15.68 20.15
C CYS A 34 4.30 15.59 18.70
N ASP A 35 4.96 16.65 18.21
CA ASP A 35 5.58 16.67 16.88
C ASP A 35 6.52 15.46 16.69
N ILE A 36 7.10 14.96 17.79
CA ILE A 36 7.91 13.75 17.85
C ILE A 36 7.12 12.49 17.45
N LEU A 37 5.87 12.33 17.91
CA LEU A 37 5.06 11.16 17.57
C LEU A 37 4.54 11.24 16.12
N LEU A 38 4.20 12.44 15.66
CA LEU A 38 3.70 12.64 14.30
C LEU A 38 4.81 12.45 13.26
N ASN A 39 5.99 13.05 13.46
CA ASN A 39 7.12 12.89 12.55
C ASN A 39 7.58 11.44 12.48
N ASN A 40 7.70 10.73 13.60
CA ASN A 40 8.20 9.35 13.59
C ASN A 40 7.27 8.37 12.86
N ILE A 41 5.95 8.52 12.99
CA ILE A 41 4.98 7.69 12.25
C ILE A 41 5.02 8.03 10.77
N CYS A 42 5.04 9.32 10.40
CA CYS A 42 5.15 9.75 9.02
C CYS A 42 6.45 9.28 8.36
N GLU A 43 7.58 9.39 9.05
CA GLU A 43 8.88 8.90 8.55
C GLU A 43 8.88 7.39 8.33
N THR A 44 8.34 6.62 9.28
CA THR A 44 8.25 5.16 9.17
C THR A 44 7.35 4.76 8.00
N LEU A 45 6.18 5.38 7.88
CA LEU A 45 5.23 5.11 6.80
C LEU A 45 5.80 5.49 5.43
N ASN A 46 6.43 6.67 5.32
CA ASN A 46 7.04 7.12 4.08
C ASN A 46 8.17 6.20 3.62
N LYS A 47 8.99 5.68 4.55
CA LYS A 47 10.02 4.68 4.22
C LYS A 47 9.40 3.40 3.65
N GLN A 48 8.33 2.88 4.26
CA GLN A 48 7.66 1.67 3.76
C GLN A 48 7.05 1.87 2.37
N ILE A 49 6.45 3.04 2.11
CA ILE A 49 5.89 3.39 0.80
C ILE A 49 6.98 3.41 -0.27
N LEU A 50 8.16 3.97 0.03
CA LEU A 50 9.28 4.01 -0.92
C LEU A 50 9.78 2.61 -1.27
N VAL A 51 9.98 1.74 -0.27
CA VAL A 51 10.40 0.35 -0.48
C VAL A 51 9.40 -0.42 -1.36
N ALA A 52 8.10 -0.25 -1.09
CA ALA A 52 7.06 -0.90 -1.89
C ALA A 52 7.08 -0.42 -3.35
N ARG A 53 7.28 0.89 -3.58
CA ARG A 53 7.37 1.46 -4.93
C ARG A 53 8.60 1.00 -5.70
N GLU A 54 9.75 0.89 -5.03
CA GLU A 54 10.99 0.41 -5.64
C GLU A 54 10.83 -1.04 -6.11
N LYS A 55 10.27 -1.91 -5.27
CA LYS A 55 9.98 -3.30 -5.62
C LYS A 55 9.04 -3.41 -6.83
N LEU A 56 7.96 -2.63 -6.86
CA LEU A 56 7.03 -2.63 -8.00
C LEU A 56 7.72 -2.21 -9.31
N LEU A 57 8.68 -1.29 -9.26
CA LEU A 57 9.44 -0.87 -10.45
C LEU A 57 10.41 -1.95 -10.91
N GLU A 58 11.07 -2.66 -10.00
CA GLU A 58 11.93 -3.80 -10.32
C GLU A 58 11.14 -4.94 -10.97
N ASP A 59 9.99 -5.27 -10.39
CA ASP A 59 9.09 -6.30 -10.92
C ASP A 59 8.59 -5.91 -12.33
N ASN A 60 8.21 -4.64 -12.53
CA ASN A 60 7.77 -4.14 -13.84
C ASN A 60 8.89 -4.19 -14.90
N LYS A 61 10.14 -3.88 -14.55
CA LYS A 61 11.29 -4.01 -15.46
C LYS A 61 11.56 -5.47 -15.81
N SER A 62 11.48 -6.36 -14.83
CA SER A 62 11.66 -7.80 -15.01
C SER A 62 10.59 -8.37 -15.94
N ASN A 63 9.34 -7.98 -15.74
CA ASN A 63 8.21 -8.37 -16.59
C ASN A 63 8.37 -7.84 -18.01
N ALA A 64 8.70 -6.55 -18.20
CA ALA A 64 8.95 -5.99 -19.54
C ALA A 64 10.07 -6.72 -20.28
N THR A 65 11.13 -7.10 -19.57
CA THR A 65 12.24 -7.89 -20.13
C THR A 65 11.79 -9.30 -20.51
N ALA A 66 10.97 -9.96 -19.69
CA ALA A 66 10.42 -11.28 -20.00
C ALA A 66 9.50 -11.23 -21.23
N TYR A 67 8.60 -10.24 -21.32
CA TYR A 67 7.73 -10.04 -22.49
C TYR A 67 8.54 -9.80 -23.77
N SER A 68 9.57 -8.95 -23.72
CA SER A 68 10.44 -8.70 -24.87
C SER A 68 11.18 -9.97 -25.32
N LYS A 69 11.66 -10.80 -24.40
CA LYS A 69 12.30 -12.09 -24.72
C LYS A 69 11.32 -13.04 -25.41
N VAL A 70 10.12 -13.23 -24.87
CA VAL A 70 9.09 -14.11 -25.45
C VAL A 70 8.71 -13.68 -26.86
N TRP A 71 8.53 -12.37 -27.07
CA TRP A 71 8.20 -11.82 -28.39
C TRP A 71 9.32 -12.06 -29.42
N ASN A 72 10.58 -11.85 -29.03
CA ASN A 72 11.73 -12.11 -29.91
C ASN A 72 11.87 -13.61 -30.25
N TYR A 73 11.69 -14.51 -29.29
CA TYR A 73 11.70 -15.97 -29.55
C TYR A 73 10.60 -16.39 -30.52
N GLY A 74 9.40 -15.81 -30.42
CA GLY A 74 8.32 -16.03 -31.38
C GLY A 74 8.71 -15.63 -32.79
N ASN A 75 9.29 -14.44 -32.96
CA ASN A 75 9.75 -13.97 -34.27
C ASN A 75 10.90 -14.81 -34.85
N GLU A 76 11.87 -15.22 -34.02
CA GLU A 76 12.96 -16.10 -34.44
C GLU A 76 12.43 -17.46 -34.92
N PHE A 77 11.44 -18.01 -34.22
CA PHE A 77 10.78 -19.25 -34.60
C PHE A 77 10.04 -19.11 -35.93
N GLU A 78 9.29 -18.03 -36.14
CA GLU A 78 8.62 -17.74 -37.42
C GLU A 78 9.62 -17.62 -38.58
N VAL A 79 10.74 -16.90 -38.38
CA VAL A 79 11.80 -16.76 -39.38
C VAL A 79 12.47 -18.09 -39.69
N TYR A 80 12.76 -18.92 -38.68
CA TYR A 80 13.32 -20.24 -38.89
C TYR A 80 12.35 -21.12 -39.72
N HIS A 81 11.08 -21.18 -39.31
CA HIS A 81 10.06 -21.98 -40.01
C HIS A 81 9.79 -21.52 -41.45
N ALA A 82 9.83 -20.21 -41.72
CA ALA A 82 9.68 -19.67 -43.07
C ALA A 82 10.83 -20.07 -44.01
N ASN A 83 12.03 -20.31 -43.47
CA ASN A 83 13.24 -20.62 -44.26
C ASN A 83 13.52 -22.13 -44.39
N VAL A 84 12.79 -22.99 -43.69
CA VAL A 84 12.93 -24.46 -43.84
C VAL A 84 12.21 -24.91 -45.11
N LYS A 85 12.99 -25.19 -46.17
CA LYS A 85 12.48 -25.82 -47.40
C LYS A 85 11.86 -27.19 -47.08
N GLY A 86 10.54 -27.29 -47.21
CA GLY A 86 9.78 -28.53 -47.00
C GLY A 86 9.05 -28.65 -45.67
N CYS A 87 8.91 -27.57 -44.88
CA CYS A 87 8.03 -27.57 -43.70
C CYS A 87 6.59 -27.92 -44.09
N LYS A 88 6.12 -29.11 -43.69
CA LYS A 88 4.78 -29.64 -44.05
C LYS A 88 3.66 -29.13 -43.14
N TYR A 89 4.01 -28.50 -42.02
CA TYR A 89 3.05 -27.95 -41.08
C TYR A 89 2.86 -26.47 -41.40
N LYS A 90 1.66 -26.10 -41.85
CA LYS A 90 1.26 -24.69 -41.92
C LYS A 90 1.05 -24.22 -40.48
N CYS A 91 1.99 -23.46 -39.94
CA CYS A 91 1.75 -22.74 -38.69
C CYS A 91 0.63 -21.73 -38.99
N GLN A 92 -0.55 -21.90 -38.40
CA GLN A 92 -1.60 -20.88 -38.45
C GLN A 92 -1.07 -19.62 -37.77
N LYS A 93 -1.28 -18.45 -38.38
CA LYS A 93 -0.99 -17.21 -37.68
C LYS A 93 -1.99 -17.05 -36.54
N PRO A 94 -1.63 -16.36 -35.45
CA PRO A 94 -2.58 -16.06 -34.37
C PRO A 94 -3.85 -15.37 -34.89
N GLU A 95 -3.74 -14.56 -35.95
CA GLU A 95 -4.90 -13.91 -36.60
C GLU A 95 -5.86 -14.89 -37.29
N ASP A 96 -5.39 -16.08 -37.67
CA ASP A 96 -6.19 -17.14 -38.30
C ASP A 96 -6.89 -18.04 -37.27
N LEU A 97 -6.52 -17.92 -35.99
CA LEU A 97 -7.22 -18.54 -34.87
C LEU A 97 -8.37 -17.61 -34.48
N VAL A 98 -9.46 -17.67 -35.24
CA VAL A 98 -10.72 -17.09 -34.80
C VAL A 98 -11.09 -17.78 -33.48
N ASP A 99 -11.10 -17.04 -32.38
CA ASP A 99 -11.62 -17.50 -31.10
C ASP A 99 -13.09 -17.88 -31.28
N ASP A 100 -13.38 -19.18 -31.33
CA ASP A 100 -14.73 -19.71 -31.13
C ASP A 100 -15.06 -19.61 -29.63
N TYR A 101 -15.37 -18.40 -29.17
CA TYR A 101 -16.06 -18.14 -27.89
C TYR A 101 -17.06 -17.00 -28.00
#